data_AF-A0A7V2CX61-F1
#
_entry.id   AF-A0A7V2CX61-F1
#
_cell.length_a   1.000
_cell.length_b   1.000
_cell.length_c   1.000
_cell.angle_alpha   90.00
_cell.angle_beta   90.00
_cell.angle_gamma   90.00
#
_symmetry.space_group_name_H-M   'P 1'
#
loop_
_entity.id
_entity.type
_entity.pdbx_description
1 polymer ?
#
loop_
_entity_poly.entity_id
_entity_poly.type
_entity_poly.pdbx_seq_one_letter_code
_entity_poly.pdbx_strand_id
1 'polypeptide(L)'
;MALKSYTAALTPPQATRLCALLREEGFEMPPRPYTLGFGQKGHLTVAVYEKGPKVVIQGRDTEDFVKFRLEPEILGEAKLGYEEELSPDQFQPHFGIDESGKGDFFGPLVISGAYVDRGIARALREAGVTDSKRIGSDARIRELASVIRGQPGAVHEVIIVGPETYNRLVVKFGNVNRLLAWGHARVLENLLAKRPDCPRALSDQFAKPEVLKRALLEKGRTIQFDTATKAESDPAVAAASILAREGLIDWMDRTGREIGCRLPRGASAEVKRVARELVAGRGAEVLNRLAKTHFRTAHEVAPTHFAAPPPRSTHWGGGKADS
;
A
#
# COMPACT_ATOMS: atom_id res chain seq x y z
N MET A 1 -19.17 -5.61 8.76
CA MET A 1 -19.92 -5.63 7.47
C MET A 1 -19.69 -6.98 6.81
N ALA A 2 -20.69 -7.59 6.17
CA ALA A 2 -20.49 -8.84 5.43
C ALA A 2 -19.46 -8.66 4.31
N LEU A 3 -18.56 -9.63 4.14
CA LEU A 3 -17.57 -9.65 3.05
C LEU A 3 -18.31 -9.59 1.70
N LYS A 4 -18.07 -8.57 0.89
CA LYS A 4 -18.77 -8.38 -0.41
C LYS A 4 -17.99 -8.87 -1.61
N SER A 5 -16.69 -9.10 -1.44
CA SER A 5 -15.83 -9.63 -2.49
C SER A 5 -14.64 -10.36 -1.89
N TYR A 6 -14.29 -11.49 -2.50
CA TYR A 6 -13.13 -12.30 -2.14
C TYR A 6 -12.35 -12.65 -3.39
N THR A 7 -11.04 -12.83 -3.25
CA THR A 7 -10.17 -13.22 -4.36
C THR A 7 -9.09 -14.17 -3.86
N ALA A 8 -8.91 -15.28 -4.57
CA ALA A 8 -7.84 -16.23 -4.29
C ALA A 8 -7.19 -16.72 -5.59
N ALA A 9 -5.89 -16.97 -5.53
CA ALA A 9 -5.20 -17.70 -6.58
C ALA A 9 -5.61 -19.18 -6.52
N LEU A 10 -5.65 -19.83 -7.67
CA LEU A 10 -6.00 -21.22 -7.87
C LEU A 10 -4.91 -21.90 -8.69
N THR A 11 -4.68 -23.17 -8.40
CA THR A 11 -4.01 -24.07 -9.34
C THR A 11 -4.99 -24.47 -10.46
N PRO A 12 -4.50 -24.90 -11.65
CA PRO A 12 -5.39 -25.39 -12.70
C PRO A 12 -6.35 -26.52 -12.26
N PRO A 13 -5.91 -27.52 -11.45
CA PRO A 13 -6.84 -28.52 -10.91
C PRO A 13 -7.92 -27.92 -10.00
N GLN A 14 -7.57 -26.94 -9.16
CA GLN A 14 -8.54 -26.25 -8.31
C GLN A 14 -9.57 -25.45 -9.13
N ALA A 15 -9.13 -24.77 -10.18
CA ALA A 15 -10.03 -24.06 -11.09
C ALA A 15 -11.02 -25.00 -11.77
N THR A 16 -10.56 -26.16 -12.27
CA THR A 16 -11.42 -27.19 -12.85
C THR A 16 -12.45 -27.70 -11.84
N ARG A 17 -12.00 -28.05 -10.62
CA ARG A 17 -12.89 -28.51 -9.55
C ARG A 17 -13.93 -27.46 -9.16
N LEU A 18 -13.52 -26.19 -9.03
CA LEU A 18 -14.44 -25.11 -8.72
C LEU A 18 -15.50 -24.93 -9.81
N CYS A 19 -15.13 -24.97 -11.09
CA CYS A 19 -16.10 -24.90 -12.17
C CYS A 19 -17.07 -26.10 -12.20
N ALA A 20 -16.61 -27.30 -11.79
CA ALA A 20 -17.49 -28.46 -11.64
C ALA A 20 -18.48 -28.27 -10.48
N LEU A 21 -17.96 -27.87 -9.32
CA LEU A 21 -18.75 -27.56 -8.12
C LEU A 21 -19.87 -26.55 -8.41
N LEU A 22 -19.57 -25.45 -9.10
CA LEU A 22 -20.58 -24.45 -9.46
C LEU A 22 -21.72 -25.03 -10.30
N ARG A 23 -21.43 -25.96 -11.23
CA ARG A 23 -22.46 -26.64 -12.03
C ARG A 23 -23.29 -27.59 -11.19
N GLU A 24 -22.65 -28.37 -10.33
CA GLU A 24 -23.32 -29.31 -9.41
C GLU A 24 -24.26 -28.58 -8.44
N GLU A 25 -23.87 -27.39 -8.00
CA GLU A 25 -24.67 -26.51 -7.13
C GLU A 25 -25.76 -25.73 -7.86
N GLY A 26 -25.90 -25.90 -9.17
CA GLY A 26 -26.93 -25.25 -9.97
C GLY A 26 -26.72 -23.75 -10.15
N PHE A 27 -25.47 -23.28 -10.22
CA PHE A 27 -25.19 -21.91 -10.68
C PHE A 27 -25.49 -21.80 -12.17
N GLU A 28 -26.04 -20.65 -12.58
CA GLU A 28 -26.09 -20.28 -14.00
C GLU A 28 -24.67 -20.02 -14.49
N MET A 29 -24.32 -20.54 -15.66
CA MET A 29 -22.95 -20.49 -16.20
C MET A 29 -22.84 -19.67 -17.50
N PRO A 30 -23.17 -18.37 -17.52
CA PRO A 30 -23.09 -17.58 -18.74
C PRO A 30 -21.63 -17.39 -19.18
N PRO A 31 -21.34 -17.38 -20.50
CA PRO A 31 -19.99 -17.17 -20.99
C PRO A 31 -19.51 -15.76 -20.65
N ARG A 32 -18.27 -15.64 -20.18
CA ARG A 32 -17.60 -14.36 -19.93
C ARG A 32 -16.20 -14.38 -20.59
N PRO A 33 -15.77 -13.25 -21.19
CA PRO A 33 -14.41 -13.16 -21.71
C PRO A 33 -13.36 -13.44 -20.63
N TYR A 34 -12.29 -14.15 -21.00
CA TYR A 34 -11.12 -14.42 -20.16
C TYR A 34 -11.37 -15.30 -18.92
N THR A 35 -12.52 -16.00 -18.85
CA THR A 35 -12.85 -16.90 -17.74
C THR A 35 -12.87 -18.37 -18.16
N LEU A 36 -12.31 -19.25 -17.32
CA LEU A 36 -12.50 -20.71 -17.36
C LEU A 36 -13.93 -21.10 -16.96
N GLY A 37 -14.58 -20.27 -16.15
CA GLY A 37 -15.97 -20.42 -15.77
C GLY A 37 -16.47 -19.19 -15.03
N PHE A 38 -17.76 -18.91 -15.18
CA PHE A 38 -18.42 -17.86 -14.43
C PHE A 38 -19.75 -18.42 -13.94
N GLY A 39 -19.88 -18.57 -12.62
CA GLY A 39 -21.13 -19.00 -11.98
C GLY A 39 -21.89 -17.82 -11.41
N GLN A 40 -23.21 -17.81 -11.56
CA GLN A 40 -24.12 -16.86 -10.92
C GLN A 40 -25.28 -17.60 -10.25
N LYS A 41 -25.54 -17.29 -8.97
CA LYS A 41 -26.67 -17.83 -8.21
C LYS A 41 -27.19 -16.78 -7.25
N GLY A 42 -28.43 -16.34 -7.46
CA GLY A 42 -29.01 -15.23 -6.69
C GLY A 42 -28.15 -13.97 -6.78
N HIS A 43 -27.65 -13.49 -5.63
CA HIS A 43 -26.80 -12.31 -5.53
C HIS A 43 -25.31 -12.64 -5.41
N LEU A 44 -24.89 -13.87 -5.75
CA LEU A 44 -23.51 -14.33 -5.71
C LEU A 44 -23.00 -14.61 -7.13
N THR A 45 -21.81 -14.09 -7.44
CA THR A 45 -21.06 -14.38 -8.66
C THR A 45 -19.70 -14.95 -8.33
N VAL A 46 -19.26 -15.93 -9.13
CA VAL A 46 -17.97 -16.62 -8.98
C VAL A 46 -17.29 -16.66 -10.35
N ALA A 47 -16.31 -15.78 -10.57
CA ALA A 47 -15.56 -15.69 -11.81
C ALA A 47 -14.20 -16.38 -11.66
N VAL A 48 -13.92 -17.39 -12.48
CA VAL A 48 -12.64 -18.11 -12.52
C VAL A 48 -11.87 -17.69 -13.78
N TYR A 49 -10.79 -16.93 -13.62
CA TYR A 49 -10.01 -16.39 -14.74
C TYR A 49 -8.97 -17.37 -15.27
N GLU A 50 -8.65 -17.29 -16.57
CA GLU A 50 -7.72 -18.21 -17.25
C GLU A 50 -6.23 -17.91 -16.99
N LYS A 51 -5.85 -16.62 -16.90
CA LYS A 51 -4.45 -16.21 -16.78
C LYS A 51 -4.03 -16.14 -15.32
N GLY A 52 -3.19 -17.09 -14.90
CA GLY A 52 -2.82 -17.29 -13.50
C GLY A 52 -4.08 -17.58 -12.70
N PRO A 53 -4.60 -18.83 -12.76
CA PRO A 53 -5.98 -19.11 -12.41
C PRO A 53 -6.35 -18.45 -11.09
N LYS A 54 -7.40 -17.64 -11.12
CA LYS A 54 -7.80 -16.80 -10.00
C LYS A 54 -9.31 -16.80 -9.92
N VAL A 55 -9.85 -16.99 -8.72
CA VAL A 55 -11.27 -16.79 -8.47
C VAL A 55 -11.52 -15.38 -7.95
N VAL A 56 -12.58 -14.75 -8.44
CA VAL A 56 -13.18 -13.55 -7.86
C VAL A 56 -14.62 -13.89 -7.50
N ILE A 57 -14.93 -13.83 -6.20
CA ILE A 57 -16.28 -14.03 -5.67
C ILE A 57 -16.82 -12.67 -5.29
N GLN A 58 -18.06 -12.36 -5.67
CA GLN A 58 -18.72 -11.11 -5.31
C GLN A 58 -20.18 -11.35 -5.00
N GLY A 59 -20.72 -10.64 -4.01
CA GLY A 59 -22.12 -10.81 -3.63
C GLY A 59 -22.37 -10.79 -2.14
N ARG A 60 -23.64 -10.92 -1.77
CA ARG A 60 -24.08 -10.94 -0.37
C ARG A 60 -23.57 -12.20 0.36
N ASP A 61 -23.53 -13.33 -0.34
CA ASP A 61 -23.21 -14.63 0.24
C ASP A 61 -21.73 -15.02 0.03
N THR A 62 -20.87 -14.02 -0.22
CA THR A 62 -19.44 -14.25 -0.49
C THR A 62 -18.76 -14.92 0.70
N GLU A 63 -19.05 -14.46 1.93
CA GLU A 63 -18.43 -15.00 3.14
C GLU A 63 -18.75 -16.48 3.33
N ASP A 64 -20.04 -16.83 3.25
CA ASP A 64 -20.51 -18.20 3.42
C ASP A 64 -19.97 -19.11 2.32
N PHE A 65 -20.00 -18.67 1.06
CA PHE A 65 -19.43 -19.45 -0.04
C PHE A 65 -17.93 -19.69 0.16
N VAL A 66 -17.18 -18.69 0.63
CA VAL A 66 -15.74 -18.86 0.91
C VAL A 66 -15.53 -19.87 2.03
N LYS A 67 -16.18 -19.68 3.19
CA LYS A 67 -15.98 -20.52 4.39
C LYS A 67 -16.45 -21.96 4.21
N PHE A 68 -17.55 -22.17 3.50
CA PHE A 68 -18.20 -23.48 3.45
C PHE A 68 -17.95 -24.25 2.15
N ARG A 69 -17.57 -23.58 1.05
CA ARG A 69 -17.31 -24.22 -0.25
C ARG A 69 -15.88 -24.05 -0.72
N LEU A 70 -15.44 -22.80 -0.92
CA LEU A 70 -14.13 -22.54 -1.55
C LEU A 70 -12.98 -23.07 -0.69
N GLU A 71 -12.91 -22.66 0.57
CA GLU A 71 -11.82 -23.01 1.48
C GLU A 71 -11.72 -24.51 1.75
N PRO A 72 -12.78 -25.19 2.23
CA PRO A 72 -12.69 -26.61 2.56
C PRO A 72 -12.60 -27.54 1.33
N GLU A 73 -13.36 -27.28 0.26
CA GLU A 73 -13.48 -28.24 -0.85
C GLU A 73 -12.49 -27.96 -1.99
N ILE A 74 -12.11 -26.69 -2.20
CA ILE A 74 -11.25 -26.30 -3.33
C ILE A 74 -9.83 -26.00 -2.87
N LEU A 75 -9.65 -25.10 -1.90
CA LEU A 75 -8.34 -24.66 -1.44
C LEU A 75 -7.69 -25.66 -0.49
N GLY A 76 -8.49 -26.37 0.32
CA GLY A 76 -8.02 -27.30 1.35
C GLY A 76 -7.42 -26.58 2.56
N GLU A 77 -7.78 -25.33 2.80
CA GLU A 77 -7.27 -24.49 3.89
C GLU A 77 -8.41 -23.63 4.43
N ALA A 78 -8.49 -23.47 5.76
CA ALA A 78 -9.43 -22.55 6.41
C ALA A 78 -8.68 -21.27 6.79
N LYS A 79 -8.90 -20.18 6.05
CA LYS A 79 -8.20 -18.90 6.23
C LYS A 79 -9.13 -17.81 6.73
N LEU A 80 -10.30 -17.68 6.11
CA LEU A 80 -11.26 -16.62 6.42
C LEU A 80 -11.90 -16.86 7.79
N GLY A 81 -11.63 -15.96 8.75
CA GLY A 81 -12.09 -16.08 10.12
C GLY A 81 -11.14 -16.84 11.05
N TYR A 82 -10.01 -17.33 10.56
CA TYR A 82 -8.94 -17.98 11.35
C TYR A 82 -7.63 -17.18 11.31
N GLU A 83 -7.70 -15.89 10.96
CA GLU A 83 -6.50 -15.07 10.76
C GLU A 83 -5.67 -14.94 12.04
N GLU A 84 -6.32 -14.95 13.21
CA GLU A 84 -5.64 -14.83 14.49
C GLU A 84 -4.90 -16.12 14.88
N GLU A 85 -5.48 -17.27 14.57
CA GLU A 85 -4.86 -18.58 14.78
C GLU A 85 -3.70 -18.80 13.80
N LEU A 86 -3.87 -18.37 12.55
CA LEU A 86 -2.86 -18.53 11.49
C LEU A 86 -1.75 -17.49 11.53
N SER A 87 -2.00 -16.32 12.11
CA SER A 87 -1.05 -15.21 12.15
C SER A 87 -1.16 -14.42 13.46
N PRO A 88 -0.89 -15.07 14.61
CA PRO A 88 -1.08 -14.48 15.93
C PRO A 88 -0.27 -13.21 16.14
N ASP A 89 0.90 -13.09 15.52
CA ASP A 89 1.77 -11.90 15.63
C ASP A 89 1.09 -10.62 15.14
N GLN A 90 0.16 -10.72 14.18
CA GLN A 90 -0.59 -9.57 13.65
C GLN A 90 -1.64 -9.03 14.64
N PHE A 91 -1.90 -9.76 15.73
CA PHE A 91 -2.83 -9.41 16.79
C PHE A 91 -2.11 -9.14 18.11
N GLN A 92 -0.80 -9.34 18.18
CA GLN A 92 0.01 -8.93 19.32
C GLN A 92 0.29 -7.41 19.27
N PRO A 93 0.60 -6.76 20.40
CA PRO A 93 1.00 -5.35 20.42
C PRO A 93 2.21 -5.08 19.51
N HIS A 94 2.04 -4.21 18.51
CA HIS A 94 3.14 -3.79 17.64
C HIS A 94 2.86 -2.48 16.91
N PHE A 95 3.92 -1.85 16.41
CA PHE A 95 3.81 -0.78 15.41
C PHE A 95 3.92 -1.31 13.99
N GLY A 96 3.21 -0.69 13.07
CA GLY A 96 3.41 -0.79 11.63
C GLY A 96 3.82 0.55 11.05
N ILE A 97 4.69 0.54 10.04
CA ILE A 97 5.21 1.74 9.39
C ILE A 97 5.14 1.56 7.87
N ASP A 98 4.65 2.58 7.17
CA ASP A 98 4.56 2.60 5.71
C ASP A 98 4.68 4.05 5.17
N GLU A 99 4.82 4.19 3.85
CA GLU A 99 4.87 5.48 3.17
C GLU A 99 3.88 5.64 2.02
N SER A 100 3.62 6.90 1.66
CA SER A 100 2.95 7.27 0.42
C SER A 100 3.67 8.43 -0.26
N GLY A 101 3.52 8.55 -1.57
CA GLY A 101 4.11 9.65 -2.33
C GLY A 101 5.49 9.37 -2.92
N LYS A 102 6.14 8.24 -2.61
CA LYS A 102 7.49 7.89 -3.13
C LYS A 102 7.55 7.92 -4.66
N GLY A 103 6.53 7.40 -5.33
CA GLY A 103 6.45 7.31 -6.79
C GLY A 103 5.69 8.45 -7.47
N ASP A 104 5.15 9.38 -6.70
CA ASP A 104 4.35 10.50 -7.21
C ASP A 104 5.27 11.68 -7.56
N PHE A 105 5.18 12.17 -8.79
CA PHE A 105 5.98 13.32 -9.24
C PHE A 105 5.63 14.58 -8.45
N PHE A 106 4.33 14.91 -8.39
CA PHE A 106 3.82 15.99 -7.56
C PHE A 106 3.67 15.53 -6.11
N GLY A 107 3.80 16.49 -5.21
CA GLY A 107 3.46 16.31 -3.81
C GLY A 107 4.55 15.71 -2.93
N PRO A 108 4.22 15.57 -1.63
CA PRO A 108 5.18 15.23 -0.59
C PRO A 108 5.60 13.77 -0.68
N LEU A 109 6.59 13.43 0.14
CA LEU A 109 6.73 12.09 0.68
C LEU A 109 6.09 12.08 2.08
N VAL A 110 5.17 11.17 2.32
CA VAL A 110 4.50 11.01 3.61
C VAL A 110 4.90 9.68 4.21
N ILE A 111 5.46 9.69 5.42
CA ILE A 111 5.76 8.48 6.18
C ILE A 111 4.83 8.45 7.38
N SER A 112 4.21 7.31 7.64
CA SER A 112 3.28 7.15 8.76
C SER A 112 3.58 5.88 9.53
N GLY A 113 3.17 5.84 10.77
CA GLY A 113 3.10 4.61 11.53
C GLY A 113 1.91 4.58 12.48
N ALA A 114 1.50 3.38 12.85
CA ALA A 114 0.34 3.11 13.68
C ALA A 114 0.62 1.97 14.64
N TYR A 115 0.05 2.04 15.85
CA TYR A 115 0.04 0.99 16.85
C TYR A 115 -1.23 0.16 16.73
N VAL A 116 -1.10 -1.15 16.93
CA VAL A 116 -2.24 -2.04 17.16
C VAL A 116 -1.96 -2.95 18.35
N ASP A 117 -3.03 -3.36 19.01
CA ASP A 117 -3.10 -4.56 19.85
C ASP A 117 -4.19 -5.49 19.29
N ARG A 118 -4.52 -6.56 20.02
CA ARG A 118 -5.54 -7.53 19.59
C ARG A 118 -6.88 -6.88 19.28
N GLY A 119 -7.33 -5.93 20.12
CA GLY A 119 -8.62 -5.27 19.96
C GLY A 119 -8.63 -4.35 18.75
N ILE A 120 -7.59 -3.53 18.62
CA ILE A 120 -7.42 -2.62 17.49
C ILE A 120 -7.29 -3.42 16.18
N ALA A 121 -6.42 -4.44 16.13
CA ALA A 121 -6.19 -5.25 14.95
C ALA A 121 -7.50 -5.88 14.41
N ARG A 122 -8.34 -6.44 15.31
CA ARG A 122 -9.67 -6.95 14.95
C ARG A 122 -10.58 -5.84 14.40
N ALA A 123 -10.70 -4.73 15.11
CA ALA A 123 -11.57 -3.62 14.70
C ALA A 123 -11.16 -3.03 13.34
N LEU A 124 -9.85 -2.89 13.08
CA LEU A 124 -9.34 -2.40 11.80
C LEU A 124 -9.66 -3.37 10.66
N ARG A 125 -9.48 -4.68 10.88
CA ARG A 125 -9.84 -5.71 9.90
C ARG A 125 -11.35 -5.68 9.58
N GLU A 126 -12.20 -5.61 10.60
CA GLU A 126 -13.65 -5.53 10.44
C GLU A 126 -14.11 -4.26 9.71
N ALA A 127 -13.40 -3.14 9.94
CA ALA A 127 -13.62 -1.89 9.22
C ALA A 127 -13.16 -1.96 7.75
N GLY A 128 -12.42 -3.00 7.35
CA GLY A 128 -11.88 -3.17 6.00
C GLY A 128 -10.59 -2.39 5.75
N VAL A 129 -9.80 -2.13 6.79
CA VAL A 129 -8.44 -1.61 6.64
C VAL A 129 -7.59 -2.65 5.89
N THR A 130 -6.97 -2.19 4.82
CA THR A 130 -6.10 -3.00 3.94
C THR A 130 -5.13 -2.04 3.26
N ASP A 131 -4.24 -2.57 2.41
CA ASP A 131 -3.34 -1.76 1.60
C ASP A 131 -4.08 -0.60 0.91
N SER A 132 -3.61 0.62 1.14
CA SER A 132 -4.19 1.85 0.60
C SER A 132 -4.25 1.83 -0.93
N LYS A 133 -3.35 1.10 -1.60
CA LYS A 133 -3.33 0.96 -3.06
C LYS A 133 -4.54 0.20 -3.62
N ARG A 134 -5.20 -0.64 -2.79
CA ARG A 134 -6.40 -1.39 -3.17
C ARG A 134 -7.68 -0.54 -3.06
N ILE A 135 -7.59 0.64 -2.45
CA ILE A 135 -8.71 1.53 -2.21
C ILE A 135 -8.73 2.60 -3.30
N GLY A 136 -9.70 2.51 -4.21
CA GLY A 136 -9.84 3.43 -5.34
C GLY A 136 -10.47 4.79 -5.03
N SER A 137 -10.98 5.00 -3.81
CA SER A 137 -11.73 6.21 -3.43
C SER A 137 -11.00 7.00 -2.35
N ASP A 138 -10.71 8.28 -2.64
CA ASP A 138 -10.10 9.20 -1.67
C ASP A 138 -11.02 9.48 -0.47
N ALA A 139 -12.35 9.45 -0.66
CA ALA A 139 -13.30 9.57 0.43
C ALA A 139 -13.23 8.34 1.37
N ARG A 140 -13.08 7.14 0.82
CA ARG A 140 -12.93 5.91 1.61
C ARG A 140 -11.61 5.88 2.38
N ILE A 141 -10.54 6.42 1.82
CA ILE A 141 -9.26 6.59 2.54
C ILE A 141 -9.45 7.48 3.78
N ARG A 142 -10.11 8.64 3.64
CA ARG A 142 -10.37 9.55 4.77
C ARG A 142 -11.28 8.93 5.83
N GLU A 143 -12.31 8.21 5.40
CA GLU A 143 -13.21 7.48 6.30
C GLU A 143 -12.42 6.46 7.13
N LEU A 144 -11.60 5.62 6.48
CA LEU A 144 -10.79 4.62 7.17
C LEU A 144 -9.71 5.25 8.06
N ALA A 145 -9.10 6.35 7.63
CA ALA A 145 -8.16 7.11 8.46
C ALA A 145 -8.84 7.65 9.73
N SER A 146 -10.08 8.13 9.63
CA SER A 146 -10.89 8.51 10.80
C SER A 146 -11.17 7.32 11.72
N VAL A 147 -11.52 6.16 11.16
CA VAL A 147 -11.73 4.92 11.93
C VAL A 147 -10.46 4.49 12.66
N ILE A 148 -9.29 4.56 12.02
CA ILE A 148 -7.99 4.21 12.61
C ILE A 148 -7.70 5.13 13.81
N ARG A 149 -7.86 6.44 13.63
CA ARG A 149 -7.62 7.42 14.71
C ARG A 149 -8.64 7.32 15.85
N GLY A 150 -9.86 6.88 15.54
CA GLY A 150 -10.95 6.75 16.49
C GLY A 150 -10.89 5.50 17.37
N GLN A 151 -10.00 4.54 17.12
CA GLN A 151 -9.90 3.35 17.97
C GLN A 151 -9.40 3.72 19.39
N PRO A 152 -10.03 3.18 20.44
CA PRO A 152 -9.53 3.35 21.81
C PRO A 152 -8.08 2.87 21.93
N GLY A 153 -7.19 3.72 22.45
CA GLY A 153 -5.77 3.40 22.59
C GLY A 153 -4.94 3.49 21.31
N ALA A 154 -5.51 3.99 20.20
CA ALA A 154 -4.79 4.22 18.96
C ALA A 154 -3.62 5.19 19.17
N VAL A 155 -2.43 4.77 18.76
CA VAL A 155 -1.24 5.62 18.69
C VAL A 155 -0.80 5.65 17.23
N HIS A 156 -0.60 6.84 16.69
CA HIS A 156 -0.15 7.00 15.31
C HIS A 156 0.77 8.22 15.19
N GLU A 157 1.51 8.27 14.09
CA GLU A 157 2.39 9.35 13.73
C GLU A 157 2.40 9.53 12.22
N VAL A 158 2.37 10.77 11.74
CA VAL A 158 2.43 11.10 10.31
C VAL A 158 3.46 12.22 10.11
N ILE A 159 4.49 11.96 9.30
CA ILE A 159 5.51 12.91 8.90
C ILE A 159 5.33 13.23 7.41
N ILE A 160 5.02 14.49 7.11
CA ILE A 160 4.88 15.01 5.75
C ILE A 160 6.14 15.77 5.36
N VAL A 161 6.89 15.24 4.39
CA VAL A 161 8.05 15.90 3.79
C VAL A 161 7.63 16.56 2.48
N GLY A 162 7.30 17.86 2.56
CA GLY A 162 6.91 18.67 1.41
C GLY A 162 8.00 18.74 0.31
N PRO A 163 7.65 19.02 -0.95
CA PRO A 163 8.57 18.95 -2.10
C PRO A 163 9.88 19.73 -1.92
N GLU A 164 9.85 20.97 -1.39
CA GLU A 164 11.06 21.77 -1.19
C GLU A 164 12.05 21.08 -0.24
N THR A 165 11.56 20.65 0.92
CA THR A 165 12.36 19.92 1.91
C THR A 165 12.79 18.57 1.35
N TYR A 166 11.91 17.86 0.65
CA TYR A 166 12.21 16.58 0.01
C TYR A 166 13.39 16.72 -0.96
N ASN A 167 13.35 17.71 -1.86
CA ASN A 167 14.39 17.95 -2.86
C ASN A 167 15.74 18.24 -2.18
N ARG A 168 15.76 19.07 -1.13
CA ARG A 168 16.96 19.30 -0.32
C ARG A 168 17.48 18.03 0.37
N LEU A 169 16.58 17.22 0.94
CA LEU A 169 16.95 16.02 1.66
C LEU A 169 17.46 14.91 0.73
N VAL A 170 16.89 14.73 -0.46
CA VAL A 170 17.39 13.74 -1.43
C VAL A 170 18.85 14.02 -1.81
N VAL A 171 19.20 15.30 -2.01
CA VAL A 171 20.60 15.70 -2.25
C VAL A 171 21.47 15.37 -1.03
N LYS A 172 21.04 15.74 0.18
CA LYS A 172 21.78 15.48 1.42
C LYS A 172 22.01 13.99 1.70
N PHE A 173 20.99 13.15 1.49
CA PHE A 173 21.08 11.71 1.74
C PHE A 173 21.70 10.92 0.56
N GLY A 174 21.77 11.54 -0.62
CA GLY A 174 22.28 10.96 -1.86
C GLY A 174 21.33 9.96 -2.54
N ASN A 175 20.40 9.35 -1.81
CA ASN A 175 19.39 8.43 -2.35
C ASN A 175 18.10 8.48 -1.53
N VAL A 176 16.96 8.43 -2.22
CA VAL A 176 15.59 8.34 -1.67
C VAL A 176 15.45 7.22 -0.63
N ASN A 177 16.06 6.05 -0.84
CA ASN A 177 15.95 4.94 0.12
C ASN A 177 16.60 5.26 1.48
N ARG A 178 17.65 6.09 1.51
CA ARG A 178 18.26 6.55 2.78
C ARG A 178 17.37 7.58 3.48
N LEU A 179 16.74 8.48 2.72
CA LEU A 179 15.73 9.40 3.25
C LEU A 179 14.54 8.64 3.84
N LEU A 180 14.04 7.61 3.14
CA LEU A 180 12.97 6.75 3.64
C LEU A 180 13.37 6.02 4.92
N ALA A 181 14.56 5.39 4.94
CA ALA A 181 15.05 4.71 6.15
C ALA A 181 15.11 5.65 7.36
N TRP A 182 15.58 6.89 7.17
CA TRP A 182 15.56 7.91 8.20
C TRP A 182 14.13 8.32 8.61
N GLY A 183 13.23 8.50 7.65
CA GLY A 183 11.83 8.87 7.91
C GLY A 183 11.09 7.79 8.71
N HIS A 184 11.26 6.52 8.33
CA HIS A 184 10.73 5.36 9.05
C HIS A 184 11.28 5.27 10.47
N ALA A 185 12.59 5.42 10.65
CA ALA A 185 13.20 5.46 11.99
C ALA A 185 12.70 6.63 12.84
N ARG A 186 12.45 7.80 12.23
CA ARG A 186 11.91 8.97 12.91
C ARG A 186 10.46 8.77 13.35
N VAL A 187 9.63 8.18 12.50
CA VAL A 187 8.26 7.78 12.86
C VAL A 187 8.28 6.80 14.03
N LEU A 188 9.14 5.78 13.96
CA LEU A 188 9.28 4.80 15.06
C LEU A 188 9.67 5.48 16.38
N GLU A 189 10.63 6.40 16.34
CA GLU A 189 11.09 7.14 17.52
C GLU A 189 9.93 7.95 18.16
N ASN A 190 9.13 8.62 17.33
CA ASN A 190 7.97 9.39 17.79
C ASN A 190 6.86 8.48 18.34
N LEU A 191 6.64 7.31 17.74
CA LEU A 191 5.69 6.31 18.23
C LEU A 191 6.13 5.75 19.59
N LEU A 192 7.41 5.41 19.75
CA LEU A 192 7.98 4.93 21.01
C LEU A 192 7.98 6.00 22.11
N ALA A 193 8.01 7.28 21.74
CA ALA A 193 7.81 8.36 22.70
C ALA A 193 6.35 8.40 23.24
N LYS A 194 5.37 8.00 22.43
CA LYS A 194 3.94 7.94 22.81
C LYS A 194 3.56 6.62 23.48
N ARG A 195 4.19 5.51 23.08
CA ARG A 195 3.90 4.15 23.55
C ARG A 195 5.20 3.35 23.77
N PRO A 196 5.93 3.62 24.86
CA PRO A 196 7.26 3.05 25.10
C PRO A 196 7.26 1.55 25.45
N ASP A 197 6.11 1.02 25.84
CA ASP A 197 5.88 -0.40 26.18
C ASP A 197 5.69 -1.29 24.95
N CYS A 198 5.61 -0.73 23.74
CA CYS A 198 5.42 -1.49 22.51
C CYS A 198 6.67 -2.37 22.21
N PRO A 199 6.52 -3.71 22.11
CA PRO A 199 7.67 -4.62 22.08
C PRO A 199 8.34 -4.73 20.71
N ARG A 200 7.61 -4.43 19.63
CA ARG A 200 8.07 -4.66 18.25
C ARG A 200 7.49 -3.67 17.25
N ALA A 201 8.15 -3.54 16.12
CA ALA A 201 7.71 -2.79 14.95
C ALA A 201 7.96 -3.54 13.65
N LEU A 202 7.06 -3.36 12.68
CA LEU A 202 7.13 -3.93 11.34
C LEU A 202 7.09 -2.82 10.28
N SER A 203 7.95 -2.92 9.28
CA SER A 203 7.99 -2.01 8.12
C SER A 203 8.01 -2.80 6.82
N ASP A 204 7.48 -2.21 5.73
CA ASP A 204 7.72 -2.74 4.38
C ASP A 204 9.22 -2.67 4.04
N GLN A 205 9.72 -3.70 3.37
CA GLN A 205 11.14 -3.84 3.04
C GLN A 205 11.47 -3.16 1.70
N PHE A 206 11.64 -1.83 1.73
CA PHE A 206 12.04 -1.04 0.55
C PHE A 206 13.57 -0.91 0.34
N ALA A 207 14.37 -1.42 1.28
CA ALA A 207 15.83 -1.43 1.25
C ALA A 207 16.36 -2.70 1.93
N LYS A 208 17.68 -2.94 1.82
CA LYS A 208 18.32 -4.05 2.53
C LYS A 208 18.10 -3.89 4.06
N PRO A 209 17.80 -4.96 4.82
CA PRO A 209 17.52 -4.87 6.25
C PRO A 209 18.59 -4.13 7.05
N GLU A 210 19.87 -4.25 6.67
CA GLU A 210 20.99 -3.57 7.34
C GLU A 210 20.91 -2.05 7.18
N VAL A 211 20.40 -1.55 6.06
CA VAL A 211 20.20 -0.10 5.82
C VAL A 211 19.12 0.44 6.76
N LEU A 212 18.03 -0.33 6.93
CA LEU A 212 16.92 0.04 7.79
C LEU A 212 17.33 -0.01 9.27
N LYS A 213 17.98 -1.10 9.70
CA LYS A 213 18.50 -1.25 11.06
C LYS A 213 19.52 -0.16 11.43
N ARG A 214 20.40 0.23 10.51
CA ARG A 214 21.37 1.32 10.76
C ARG A 214 20.73 2.70 10.88
N ALA A 215 19.55 2.90 10.29
CA ALA A 215 18.83 4.17 10.37
C ALA A 215 18.11 4.34 11.72
N LEU A 216 17.88 3.25 12.46
CA LEU A 216 17.21 3.28 13.77
C LEU A 216 17.89 4.27 14.72
N LEU A 217 17.04 5.08 15.37
CA LEU A 217 17.40 6.04 16.40
C LEU A 217 17.45 5.35 17.78
N GLU A 218 17.68 6.12 18.84
CA GLU A 218 17.95 5.61 20.18
C GLU A 218 16.86 4.66 20.69
N LYS A 219 15.59 5.09 20.72
CA LYS A 219 14.48 4.22 21.17
C LYS A 219 14.22 3.09 20.18
N GLY A 220 14.30 3.37 18.88
CA GLY A 220 14.10 2.34 17.85
C GLY A 220 15.04 1.14 17.97
N ARG A 221 16.23 1.30 18.57
CA ARG A 221 17.20 0.23 18.81
C ARG A 221 16.87 -0.66 20.01
N THR A 222 15.92 -0.26 20.86
CA THR A 222 15.57 -1.00 22.09
C THR A 222 14.44 -2.01 21.89
N ILE A 223 13.88 -2.11 20.68
CA ILE A 223 12.75 -2.99 20.37
C ILE A 223 13.10 -3.97 19.25
N GLN A 224 12.26 -5.01 19.08
CA GLN A 224 12.35 -5.86 17.90
C GLN A 224 11.85 -5.10 16.66
N PHE A 225 12.75 -4.81 15.73
CA PHE A 225 12.42 -4.18 14.45
C PHE A 225 12.57 -5.18 13.31
N ASP A 226 11.44 -5.57 12.72
CA ASP A 226 11.34 -6.49 11.61
C ASP A 226 10.97 -5.77 10.32
N THR A 227 11.39 -6.35 9.20
CA THR A 227 11.04 -5.86 7.86
C THR A 227 10.58 -7.03 7.04
N ALA A 228 9.46 -6.89 6.34
CA ALA A 228 8.92 -7.92 5.48
C ALA A 228 8.58 -7.36 4.11
N THR A 229 8.67 -8.22 3.09
CA THR A 229 8.00 -7.91 1.82
C THR A 229 6.51 -8.16 1.97
N LYS A 230 5.67 -7.33 1.35
CA LYS A 230 4.21 -7.41 1.47
C LYS A 230 3.70 -7.20 2.90
N ALA A 231 4.39 -6.33 3.64
CA ALA A 231 4.03 -6.02 5.02
C ALA A 231 2.63 -5.40 5.12
N GLU A 232 2.07 -4.85 4.03
CA GLU A 232 0.70 -4.30 3.97
C GLU A 232 -0.43 -5.32 4.27
N SER A 233 -0.11 -6.60 4.39
CA SER A 233 -1.05 -7.62 4.89
C SER A 233 -1.26 -7.57 6.40
N ASP A 234 -0.32 -6.94 7.12
CA ASP A 234 -0.38 -6.69 8.55
C ASP A 234 -1.30 -5.50 8.88
N PRO A 235 -2.17 -5.60 9.91
CA PRO A 235 -3.12 -4.53 10.27
C PRO A 235 -2.46 -3.20 10.62
N ALA A 236 -1.32 -3.19 11.31
CA ALA A 236 -0.65 -1.96 11.71
C ALA A 236 0.00 -1.28 10.51
N VAL A 237 0.63 -2.05 9.62
CA VAL A 237 1.23 -1.52 8.39
C VAL A 237 0.15 -1.04 7.42
N ALA A 238 -0.96 -1.76 7.29
CA ALA A 238 -2.11 -1.33 6.51
C ALA A 238 -2.71 -0.01 7.04
N ALA A 239 -2.81 0.13 8.36
CA ALA A 239 -3.25 1.38 8.99
C ALA A 239 -2.29 2.54 8.68
N ALA A 240 -0.98 2.31 8.83
CA ALA A 240 0.04 3.29 8.46
C ALA A 240 -0.06 3.69 6.97
N SER A 241 -0.29 2.72 6.08
CA SER A 241 -0.48 2.96 4.64
C SER A 241 -1.64 3.91 4.36
N ILE A 242 -2.78 3.69 5.02
CA ILE A 242 -3.98 4.53 4.87
C ILE A 242 -3.72 5.95 5.37
N LEU A 243 -3.10 6.10 6.55
CA LEU A 243 -2.76 7.41 7.11
C LEU A 243 -1.74 8.17 6.25
N ALA A 244 -0.73 7.49 5.71
CA ALA A 244 0.22 8.10 4.79
C ALA A 244 -0.47 8.53 3.47
N ARG A 245 -1.38 7.70 2.95
CA ARG A 245 -2.14 8.00 1.74
C ARG A 245 -3.08 9.18 1.92
N GLU A 246 -3.77 9.26 3.06
CA GLU A 246 -4.62 10.40 3.42
C GLU A 246 -3.79 11.70 3.45
N GLY A 247 -2.65 11.71 4.14
CA GLY A 247 -1.77 12.88 4.21
C GLY A 247 -1.28 13.35 2.83
N LEU A 248 -1.04 12.42 1.90
CA LEU A 248 -0.70 12.76 0.51
C LEU A 248 -1.90 13.40 -0.21
N ILE A 249 -3.09 12.81 -0.10
CA ILE A 249 -4.31 13.32 -0.75
C ILE A 249 -4.62 14.72 -0.24
N ASP A 250 -4.62 14.92 1.06
CA ASP A 250 -4.98 16.22 1.66
C ASP A 250 -3.97 17.31 1.31
N TRP A 251 -2.68 16.97 1.24
CA TRP A 251 -1.67 17.90 0.73
C TRP A 251 -1.94 18.28 -0.73
N MET A 252 -2.25 17.29 -1.59
CA MET A 252 -2.48 17.50 -3.01
C MET A 252 -3.73 18.34 -3.27
N ASP A 253 -4.82 18.05 -2.55
CA ASP A 253 -6.08 18.77 -2.68
C ASP A 253 -5.96 20.21 -2.17
N ARG A 254 -5.29 20.42 -1.03
CA ARG A 254 -5.04 21.76 -0.50
C ARG A 254 -4.17 22.58 -1.44
N THR A 255 -3.02 22.03 -1.84
CA THR A 255 -2.08 22.73 -2.73
C THR A 255 -2.72 22.99 -4.09
N GLY A 256 -3.48 22.03 -4.63
CA GLY A 256 -4.18 22.18 -5.89
C GLY A 256 -5.21 23.31 -5.88
N ARG A 257 -5.93 23.48 -4.76
CA ARG A 257 -6.81 24.64 -4.55
C ARG A 257 -6.04 25.96 -4.51
N GLU A 258 -4.94 26.00 -3.76
CA GLU A 258 -4.10 27.21 -3.62
C GLU A 258 -3.53 27.69 -4.97
N ILE A 259 -3.14 26.77 -5.84
CA ILE A 259 -2.59 27.09 -7.17
C ILE A 259 -3.63 27.12 -8.29
N GLY A 260 -4.90 26.84 -7.98
CA GLY A 260 -5.98 26.78 -8.98
C GLY A 260 -5.78 25.69 -10.05
N CYS A 261 -5.09 24.59 -9.74
CA CYS A 261 -4.78 23.52 -10.67
C CYS A 261 -4.79 22.16 -9.95
N ARG A 262 -5.50 21.17 -10.50
CA ARG A 262 -5.49 19.82 -9.95
C ARG A 262 -4.15 19.15 -10.19
N LEU A 263 -3.51 18.67 -9.12
CA LEU A 263 -2.26 17.91 -9.21
C LEU A 263 -2.57 16.40 -9.33
N PRO A 264 -2.32 15.74 -10.47
CA PRO A 264 -2.48 14.30 -10.59
C PRO A 264 -1.38 13.54 -9.84
N ARG A 265 -1.75 12.40 -9.26
CA ARG A 265 -0.84 11.43 -8.63
C ARG A 265 -0.11 10.58 -9.70
N GLY A 266 1.05 10.02 -9.34
CA GLY A 266 1.89 9.16 -10.16
C GLY A 266 2.86 9.91 -11.06
N ALA A 267 3.17 9.32 -12.22
CA ALA A 267 4.09 9.86 -13.22
C ALA A 267 3.61 9.60 -14.67
N SER A 268 2.28 9.64 -14.88
CA SER A 268 1.63 9.35 -16.16
C SER A 268 1.79 10.48 -17.19
N ALA A 269 1.29 10.27 -18.42
CA ALA A 269 1.23 11.31 -19.44
C ALA A 269 0.45 12.56 -18.98
N GLU A 270 -0.61 12.34 -18.18
CA GLU A 270 -1.41 13.42 -17.59
C GLU A 270 -0.59 14.28 -16.63
N VAL A 271 0.24 13.63 -15.80
CA VAL A 271 1.17 14.33 -14.89
C VAL A 271 2.14 15.21 -15.69
N LYS A 272 2.68 14.70 -16.80
CA LYS A 272 3.58 15.47 -17.68
C LYS A 272 2.86 16.64 -18.34
N ARG A 273 1.60 16.47 -18.75
CA ARG A 273 0.79 17.55 -19.33
C ARG A 273 0.61 18.69 -18.32
N VAL A 274 0.12 18.39 -17.12
CA VAL A 274 -0.07 19.38 -16.05
C VAL A 274 1.24 20.06 -15.67
N ALA A 275 2.35 19.31 -15.62
CA ALA A 275 3.66 19.89 -15.35
C ALA A 275 4.11 20.90 -16.41
N ARG A 276 3.87 20.64 -17.70
CA ARG A 276 4.18 21.60 -18.77
C ARG A 276 3.32 22.86 -18.66
N GLU A 277 2.04 22.73 -18.36
CA GLU A 277 1.14 23.87 -18.16
C GLU A 277 1.60 24.75 -16.99
N LEU A 278 1.99 24.14 -15.86
CA LEU A 278 2.53 24.86 -14.71
C LEU A 278 3.85 25.57 -15.05
N VAL A 279 4.78 24.91 -15.74
CA VAL A 279 6.05 25.52 -16.15
C VAL A 279 5.81 26.68 -17.11
N ALA A 280 4.93 26.53 -18.10
CA ALA A 280 4.62 27.59 -19.06
C ALA A 280 3.94 28.80 -18.40
N GLY A 281 3.04 28.57 -17.44
CA GLY A 281 2.29 29.64 -16.79
C GLY A 281 2.99 30.30 -15.59
N ARG A 282 3.91 29.59 -14.91
CA ARG A 282 4.47 30.02 -13.61
C ARG A 282 6.00 29.94 -13.52
N GLY A 283 6.68 29.55 -14.60
CA GLY A 283 8.12 29.32 -14.61
C GLY A 283 8.52 27.94 -14.09
N ALA A 284 9.73 27.50 -14.41
CA ALA A 284 10.22 26.16 -14.05
C ALA A 284 10.40 25.99 -12.53
N GLU A 285 10.74 27.08 -11.84
CA GLU A 285 11.01 27.15 -10.41
C GLU A 285 9.81 26.68 -9.56
N VAL A 286 8.59 26.79 -10.09
CA VAL A 286 7.36 26.36 -9.41
C VAL A 286 7.44 24.87 -9.01
N LEU A 287 8.13 24.05 -9.82
CA LEU A 287 8.27 22.62 -9.56
C LEU A 287 9.12 22.32 -8.32
N ASN A 288 9.99 23.23 -7.87
CA ASN A 288 10.72 23.06 -6.61
C ASN A 288 9.77 22.97 -5.40
N ARG A 289 8.62 23.67 -5.50
CA ARG A 289 7.61 23.75 -4.43
C ARG A 289 6.53 22.68 -4.55
N LEU A 290 6.32 22.15 -5.74
CA LEU A 290 5.20 21.27 -6.05
C LEU A 290 5.62 19.82 -6.34
N ALA A 291 6.87 19.57 -6.72
CA ALA A 291 7.28 18.30 -7.29
C ALA A 291 8.66 17.82 -6.83
N LYS A 292 8.91 16.54 -7.07
CA LYS A 292 10.18 15.86 -6.86
C LYS A 292 11.08 16.08 -8.07
N THR A 293 12.02 17.03 -7.97
CA THR A 293 12.73 17.57 -9.15
C THR A 293 13.84 16.67 -9.70
N HIS A 294 14.28 15.66 -8.93
CA HIS A 294 15.17 14.59 -9.42
C HIS A 294 14.48 13.57 -10.34
N PHE A 295 13.16 13.64 -10.53
CA PHE A 295 12.44 12.74 -11.44
C PHE A 295 12.72 13.11 -12.91
N ARG A 296 12.75 12.10 -13.79
CA ARG A 296 12.87 12.31 -15.25
C ARG A 296 11.84 13.29 -15.79
N THR A 297 10.63 13.27 -15.25
CA THR A 297 9.55 14.19 -15.61
C THR A 297 9.96 15.66 -15.48
N ALA A 298 10.70 16.06 -14.43
CA ALA A 298 11.13 17.45 -14.26
C ALA A 298 12.07 17.89 -15.40
N HIS A 299 13.05 17.05 -15.73
CA HIS A 299 13.96 17.29 -16.84
C HIS A 299 13.22 17.33 -18.19
N GLU A 300 12.27 16.43 -18.44
CA GLU A 300 11.51 16.40 -19.70
C GLU A 300 10.66 17.66 -19.93
N VAL A 301 10.17 18.31 -18.86
CA VAL A 301 9.32 19.50 -18.99
C VAL A 301 10.07 20.83 -18.86
N ALA A 302 11.26 20.81 -18.25
CA ALA A 302 12.12 21.99 -18.11
C ALA A 302 13.62 21.58 -18.14
N PRO A 303 14.15 21.17 -19.30
CA PRO A 303 15.48 20.55 -19.42
C PRO A 303 16.64 21.51 -19.12
N THR A 304 16.42 22.81 -19.28
CA THR A 304 17.40 23.85 -18.97
C THR A 304 17.48 24.16 -17.47
N HIS A 305 16.47 23.77 -16.69
CA HIS A 305 16.37 24.08 -15.25
C HIS A 305 16.63 22.86 -14.37
N PHE A 306 16.19 21.67 -14.79
CA PHE A 306 16.37 20.43 -14.03
C PHE A 306 17.31 19.48 -14.76
N ALA A 307 18.34 19.00 -14.05
CA ALA A 307 19.30 18.04 -14.59
C ALA A 307 18.64 16.71 -14.95
N ALA A 308 19.15 16.06 -15.99
CA ALA A 308 18.74 14.71 -16.33
C ALA A 308 19.08 13.76 -15.15
N PRO A 309 18.16 12.87 -14.75
CA PRO A 309 18.48 11.87 -13.75
C PRO A 309 19.58 10.93 -14.28
N PRO A 310 20.44 10.39 -13.40
CA PRO A 310 21.46 9.44 -13.81
C PRO A 310 20.83 8.25 -14.55
N PRO A 311 21.53 7.69 -15.55
CA PRO A 311 21.06 6.51 -16.26
C PRO A 311 20.78 5.39 -15.25
N ARG A 312 19.67 4.66 -15.43
CA ARG A 312 19.38 3.49 -14.60
C ARG A 312 20.53 2.50 -14.79
N SER A 313 21.21 2.11 -13.72
CA SER A 313 22.24 1.08 -13.77
C SER A 313 21.61 -0.23 -14.27
N THR A 314 21.95 -0.65 -15.48
CA THR A 314 21.62 -1.96 -16.03
C THR A 314 22.54 -3.01 -15.41
N HIS A 315 22.30 -3.36 -14.15
CA HIS A 315 22.89 -4.56 -13.54
C HIS A 315 21.79 -5.46 -12.99
N TRP A 316 21.17 -6.16 -13.94
CA TRP A 316 20.58 -7.49 -13.75
C TRP A 316 21.00 -8.32 -14.96
N GLY A 317 22.26 -8.79 -14.92
CA GLY A 317 22.77 -9.83 -15.80
C GLY A 317 23.21 -10.97 -14.90
N GLY A 318 22.35 -11.99 -14.75
CA GLY A 318 22.74 -13.26 -14.17
C GLY A 318 23.77 -13.89 -15.09
N GLY A 319 25.04 -13.78 -14.73
CA GLY A 319 26.08 -14.62 -15.29
C GLY A 319 25.85 -16.04 -14.84
N LYS A 320 25.56 -16.93 -15.79
CA LYS A 320 25.75 -18.37 -15.62
C LYS A 320 27.20 -18.59 -15.18
N ALA A 321 27.39 -19.24 -14.04
CA ALA A 321 28.66 -19.89 -13.75
C ALA A 321 28.66 -21.22 -14.50
N ASP A 322 29.39 -21.26 -15.61
CA ASP A 322 29.94 -22.50 -16.14
C ASP A 322 31.24 -22.78 -15.35
N SER A 323 31.18 -23.73 -14.41
CA SER A 323 32.22 -24.72 -14.05
C SER A 323 31.77 -25.53 -12.84
#